data_AF-A0A1Y2CTA5-F1
#
_entry.id   AF-A0A1Y2CTA5-F1
#
_cell.length_a   1.000
_cell.length_b   1.000
_cell.length_c   1.000
_cell.angle_alpha   90.00
_cell.angle_beta   90.00
_cell.angle_gamma   90.00
#
_symmetry.space_group_name_H-M   'P 1'
#
loop_
_entity.id
_entity.type
_entity.pdbx_description
1 polymer ?
#
loop_
_entity_poly.entity_id
_entity_poly.type
_entity_poly.pdbx_seq_one_letter_code
_entity_poly.pdbx_strand_id
1 'polypeptide(L)'
;MPPKNQAEKKKKIVEDKTFGMKNKKGAKGQKFVQMVQTQAENSGNKKAMEEAAARKKAQELNRASADAKKAELAELFKPVAQVQKVPFGVDPKTIVCNFFKQGTCQKGSKCKFSHDKDLDRKVTKIDIYADNRETANKKEGDSMENWSDAKLAAVVSSKQDSDNANLPTEIVCKFFLEAIDNRKYGWFWECPNGGKTCKYRHALPPGYALKKKETEAERREREKFEKENAITIEDFLDTERHNLGSNLTPINEETFKKWKEDRKAKQAVMEEKKEKEKAEAFKKMKSGMKSGMALSGKELFDFNPDWAAMDDADEEGAMDFYEVRKHILLLCVCCVFVFNVHY
;
A
#
# COMPACT_ATOMS: atom_id res chain seq x y z
N MET A 1 -5.85 -36.27 40.03
CA MET A 1 -4.44 -36.69 40.19
C MET A 1 -4.42 -38.13 40.68
N PRO A 2 -3.96 -39.11 39.88
CA PRO A 2 -3.83 -40.47 40.37
C PRO A 2 -2.76 -40.51 41.49
N PRO A 3 -2.98 -41.27 42.58
CA PRO A 3 -2.14 -41.22 43.76
C PRO A 3 -0.71 -41.65 43.41
N LYS A 4 0.29 -40.84 43.79
CA LYS A 4 1.73 -41.06 43.51
C LYS A 4 2.20 -42.51 43.78
N ASN A 5 1.58 -43.18 44.74
CA ASN A 5 1.87 -44.56 45.16
C ASN A 5 1.53 -45.62 44.09
N GLN A 6 0.52 -45.42 43.23
CA GLN A 6 0.20 -46.39 42.16
C GLN A 6 1.18 -46.33 40.99
N ALA A 7 1.70 -45.14 40.65
CA ALA A 7 2.69 -44.99 39.59
C ALA A 7 4.03 -45.64 39.99
N GLU A 8 4.40 -45.55 41.27
CA GLU A 8 5.61 -46.16 41.81
C GLU A 8 5.53 -47.69 41.84
N LYS A 9 4.37 -48.25 42.21
CA LYS A 9 4.12 -49.71 42.11
C LYS A 9 4.20 -50.21 40.68
N LYS A 10 3.66 -49.47 39.70
CA LYS A 10 3.76 -49.83 38.28
C LYS A 10 5.21 -49.80 37.79
N LYS A 11 6.00 -48.80 38.19
CA LYS A 11 7.43 -48.73 37.87
C LYS A 11 8.21 -49.92 38.44
N LYS A 12 7.95 -50.31 39.69
CA LYS A 12 8.56 -51.51 40.31
C LYS A 12 8.20 -52.79 39.56
N ILE A 13 6.95 -52.96 39.14
CA ILE A 13 6.51 -54.14 38.35
C ILE A 13 7.17 -54.17 36.96
N VAL A 14 7.32 -53.01 36.30
CA VAL A 14 8.03 -52.92 35.01
C VAL A 14 9.51 -53.21 35.22
N GLU A 15 10.13 -52.67 36.26
CA GLU A 15 11.54 -52.88 36.58
C GLU A 15 11.87 -54.34 36.88
N ASP A 16 11.00 -55.04 37.62
CA ASP A 16 11.12 -56.45 37.97
C ASP A 16 10.92 -57.37 36.76
N LYS A 17 9.87 -57.16 35.95
CA LYS A 17 9.63 -57.93 34.72
C LYS A 17 10.65 -57.70 33.61
N THR A 18 11.39 -56.60 33.70
CA THR A 18 12.46 -56.26 32.75
C THR A 18 13.85 -56.45 33.36
N PHE A 19 13.94 -56.93 34.60
CA PHE A 19 15.20 -57.25 35.27
C PHE A 19 15.86 -58.47 34.61
N GLY A 20 17.15 -58.39 34.30
CA GLY A 20 17.89 -59.44 33.58
C GLY A 20 17.87 -59.35 32.05
N MET A 21 16.83 -58.75 31.44
CA MET A 21 16.79 -58.54 29.98
C MET A 21 17.53 -57.26 29.53
N LYS A 22 17.76 -56.32 30.46
CA LYS A 22 18.43 -55.02 30.20
C LYS A 22 19.91 -55.14 29.84
N ASN A 23 20.56 -56.27 30.12
CA ASN A 23 21.98 -56.49 29.80
C ASN A 23 22.21 -57.19 28.43
N LYS A 24 21.14 -57.57 27.73
CA LYS A 24 21.19 -58.18 26.39
C LYS A 24 20.80 -57.10 25.36
N LYS A 25 21.79 -56.45 24.73
CA LYS A 25 21.63 -55.36 23.73
C LYS A 25 21.03 -55.81 22.38
N GLY A 26 20.14 -56.81 22.37
CA GLY A 26 19.48 -57.29 21.16
C GLY A 26 18.17 -56.54 20.89
N ALA A 27 17.90 -56.21 19.62
CA ALA A 27 16.69 -55.49 19.19
C ALA A 27 15.37 -56.16 19.64
N LYS A 28 15.35 -57.49 19.79
CA LYS A 28 14.19 -58.24 20.30
C LYS A 28 13.94 -58.00 21.79
N GLY A 29 14.99 -57.83 22.59
CA GLY A 29 14.89 -57.51 24.02
C GLY A 29 14.34 -56.11 24.26
N GLN A 30 14.77 -55.12 23.47
CA GLN A 30 14.26 -53.75 23.55
C GLN A 30 12.77 -53.65 23.16
N LYS A 31 12.35 -54.37 22.10
CA LYS A 31 10.91 -54.42 21.72
C LYS A 31 10.05 -55.06 22.81
N PHE A 32 10.54 -56.09 23.48
CA PHE A 32 9.82 -56.71 24.61
C PHE A 32 9.71 -55.76 25.80
N VAL A 33 10.78 -55.04 26.15
CA VAL A 33 10.77 -54.02 27.21
C VAL A 33 9.76 -52.91 26.91
N GLN A 34 9.71 -52.42 25.67
CA GLN A 34 8.71 -51.42 25.24
C GLN A 34 7.28 -51.96 25.28
N MET A 35 7.06 -53.21 24.89
CA MET A 35 5.73 -53.85 24.93
C MET A 35 5.23 -54.03 26.37
N VAL A 36 6.11 -54.46 27.29
CA VAL A 36 5.77 -54.63 28.71
C VAL A 36 5.50 -53.28 29.38
N GLN A 37 6.25 -52.24 29.02
CA GLN A 37 6.05 -50.89 29.53
C GLN A 37 4.72 -50.28 29.06
N THR A 38 4.42 -50.39 27.75
CA THR A 38 3.13 -49.91 27.20
C THR A 38 1.93 -50.69 27.75
N GLN A 39 2.08 -51.99 28.01
CA GLN A 39 1.03 -52.80 28.65
C GLN A 39 0.78 -52.39 30.12
N ALA A 40 1.84 -52.06 30.86
CA ALA A 40 1.74 -51.61 32.25
C ALA A 40 1.14 -50.19 32.39
N GLU A 41 1.42 -49.31 31.42
CA GLU A 41 0.85 -47.96 31.37
C GLU A 41 -0.64 -47.98 30.99
N ASN A 42 -1.05 -48.84 30.05
CA ASN A 42 -2.42 -48.90 29.54
C ASN A 42 -3.41 -49.69 30.42
N SER A 43 -2.94 -50.57 31.32
CA SER A 43 -3.80 -51.43 32.15
C SER A 43 -4.65 -50.70 33.22
N GLY A 44 -4.61 -49.37 33.29
CA GLY A 44 -5.41 -48.58 34.24
C GLY A 44 -6.27 -47.47 33.63
N ASN A 45 -6.12 -47.16 32.34
CA ASN A 45 -6.75 -45.99 31.71
C ASN A 45 -7.96 -46.29 30.82
N LYS A 46 -8.26 -47.57 30.55
CA LYS A 46 -9.37 -47.94 29.64
C LYS A 46 -10.73 -47.46 30.15
N LYS A 47 -11.02 -47.65 31.44
CA LYS A 47 -12.30 -47.23 32.05
C LYS A 47 -12.46 -45.70 32.10
N ALA A 48 -11.38 -44.97 32.39
CA ALA A 48 -11.40 -43.50 32.42
C ALA A 48 -11.56 -42.88 31.01
N MET A 49 -10.98 -43.51 29.98
CA MET A 49 -11.14 -43.08 28.59
C MET A 49 -12.55 -43.35 28.06
N GLU A 50 -13.12 -44.50 28.40
CA GLU A 50 -14.49 -44.88 28.00
C GLU A 50 -15.55 -44.01 28.68
N GLU A 51 -15.35 -43.65 29.95
CA GLU A 51 -16.22 -42.73 30.69
C GLU A 51 -16.11 -41.28 30.17
N ALA A 52 -14.92 -40.83 29.76
CA ALA A 52 -14.74 -39.54 29.10
C ALA A 52 -15.37 -39.49 27.70
N ALA A 53 -15.31 -40.58 26.94
CA ALA A 53 -15.96 -40.70 25.64
C ALA A 53 -17.50 -40.73 25.77
N ALA A 54 -18.04 -41.46 26.76
CA ALA A 54 -19.46 -41.48 27.06
C ALA A 54 -19.98 -40.10 27.47
N ARG A 55 -19.22 -39.35 28.29
CA ARG A 55 -19.58 -37.99 28.72
C ARG A 55 -19.61 -36.99 27.55
N LYS A 56 -18.67 -37.09 26.61
CA LYS A 56 -18.68 -36.26 25.38
C LYS A 56 -19.89 -36.57 24.50
N LYS A 57 -20.19 -37.85 24.28
CA LYS A 57 -21.36 -38.28 23.49
C LYS A 57 -22.69 -37.82 24.12
N ALA A 58 -22.80 -37.88 25.45
CA ALA A 58 -23.98 -37.37 26.16
C ALA A 58 -24.13 -35.84 26.05
N GLN A 59 -23.02 -35.10 26.07
CA GLN A 59 -23.04 -33.63 25.91
C GLN A 59 -23.45 -33.22 24.48
N GLU A 60 -22.96 -33.95 23.47
CA GLU A 60 -23.31 -33.72 22.07
C GLU A 60 -24.78 -34.03 21.78
N LEU A 61 -25.31 -35.14 22.32
CA LEU A 61 -26.73 -35.49 22.22
C LEU A 61 -27.63 -34.44 22.89
N ASN A 62 -27.24 -33.95 24.07
CA ASN A 62 -27.99 -32.89 24.75
C ASN A 62 -27.99 -31.59 23.94
N ARG A 63 -26.85 -31.21 23.35
CA ARG A 63 -26.76 -30.01 22.50
C ARG A 63 -27.60 -30.15 21.22
N ALA A 64 -27.53 -31.30 20.54
CA ALA A 64 -28.36 -31.59 19.37
C ALA A 64 -29.86 -31.54 19.70
N SER A 65 -30.27 -32.08 20.86
CA SER A 65 -31.67 -32.03 21.28
C SER A 65 -32.14 -30.61 21.66
N ALA A 66 -31.25 -29.78 22.22
CA ALA A 66 -31.56 -28.39 22.54
C ALA A 66 -31.66 -27.52 21.28
N ASP A 67 -30.77 -27.73 20.32
CA ASP A 67 -30.80 -27.05 19.02
C ASP A 67 -32.05 -27.45 18.21
N ALA A 68 -32.44 -28.72 18.24
CA ALA A 68 -33.69 -29.19 17.63
C ALA A 68 -34.93 -28.56 18.30
N LYS A 69 -35.01 -28.55 19.63
CA LYS A 69 -36.12 -27.89 20.35
C LYS A 69 -36.19 -26.39 20.05
N LYS A 70 -35.04 -25.73 19.90
CA LYS A 70 -34.98 -24.31 19.53
C LYS A 70 -35.48 -24.07 18.12
N ALA A 71 -35.18 -24.97 17.17
CA ALA A 71 -35.70 -24.89 15.81
C ALA A 71 -37.22 -25.09 15.75
N GLU A 72 -37.74 -26.10 16.46
CA GLU A 72 -39.18 -26.37 16.58
C GLU A 72 -39.93 -25.19 17.22
N LEU A 73 -39.38 -24.58 18.28
CA LEU A 73 -39.96 -23.39 18.90
C LEU A 73 -39.95 -22.19 17.92
N ALA A 74 -38.87 -22.00 17.18
CA ALA A 74 -38.79 -20.93 16.19
C ALA A 74 -39.79 -21.10 15.03
N GLU A 75 -40.12 -22.34 14.66
CA GLU A 75 -41.15 -22.66 13.68
C GLU A 75 -42.56 -22.40 14.22
N LEU A 76 -42.83 -22.78 15.46
CA LEU A 76 -44.13 -22.59 16.11
C LEU A 76 -44.45 -21.10 16.37
N PHE A 77 -43.44 -20.27 16.66
CA PHE A 77 -43.61 -18.84 16.91
C PHE A 77 -43.50 -17.95 15.65
N LYS A 78 -43.53 -18.51 14.43
CA LYS A 78 -43.60 -17.69 13.21
C LYS A 78 -44.89 -16.85 13.24
N PRO A 79 -44.80 -15.51 13.26
CA PRO A 79 -45.99 -14.67 13.36
C PRO A 79 -46.84 -14.84 12.10
N VAL A 80 -48.11 -15.21 12.30
CA VAL A 80 -49.10 -15.34 11.23
C VAL A 80 -49.18 -14.00 10.49
N ALA A 81 -48.81 -14.02 9.21
CA ALA A 81 -48.80 -12.85 8.36
C ALA A 81 -50.23 -12.28 8.22
N GLN A 82 -50.47 -11.14 8.88
CA GLN A 82 -51.76 -10.47 8.84
C GLN A 82 -52.03 -9.96 7.41
N VAL A 83 -53.22 -10.24 6.89
CA VAL A 83 -53.65 -9.79 5.56
C VAL A 83 -53.61 -8.26 5.51
N GLN A 84 -52.74 -7.72 4.65
CA GLN A 84 -52.51 -6.29 4.49
C GLN A 84 -53.77 -5.59 3.95
N LYS A 85 -54.36 -4.71 4.78
CA LYS A 85 -55.50 -3.88 4.39
C LYS A 85 -54.99 -2.61 3.73
N VAL A 86 -55.53 -2.29 2.55
CA VAL A 86 -55.13 -1.11 1.77
C VAL A 86 -56.11 0.03 2.05
N PRO A 87 -55.66 1.22 2.44
CA PRO A 87 -56.51 2.41 2.56
C PRO A 87 -57.16 2.78 1.22
N PHE A 88 -58.35 3.38 1.26
CA PHE A 88 -59.08 3.75 0.04
C PHE A 88 -58.34 4.87 -0.70
N GLY A 89 -58.11 4.70 -2.01
CA GLY A 89 -57.47 5.71 -2.87
C GLY A 89 -55.98 5.52 -3.17
N VAL A 90 -55.32 4.47 -2.66
CA VAL A 90 -53.94 4.12 -3.05
C VAL A 90 -53.90 2.85 -3.90
N ASP A 91 -53.15 2.90 -5.00
CA ASP A 91 -53.02 1.76 -5.91
C ASP A 91 -52.29 0.60 -5.21
N PRO A 92 -52.88 -0.60 -5.11
CA PRO A 92 -52.31 -1.72 -4.35
C PRO A 92 -50.92 -2.15 -4.82
N LYS A 93 -50.59 -1.88 -6.08
CA LYS A 93 -49.29 -2.22 -6.68
C LYS A 93 -48.17 -1.24 -6.29
N THR A 94 -48.48 -0.12 -5.65
CA THR A 94 -47.46 0.81 -5.10
C THR A 94 -46.91 0.35 -3.76
N ILE A 95 -47.60 -0.60 -3.11
CA ILE A 95 -47.26 -1.11 -1.79
C ILE A 95 -46.57 -2.48 -1.94
N VAL A 96 -45.49 -2.70 -1.22
CA VAL A 96 -44.77 -3.98 -1.21
C VAL A 96 -45.60 -5.05 -0.53
N CYS A 97 -45.66 -6.24 -1.15
CA CYS A 97 -46.39 -7.39 -0.62
C CYS A 97 -45.75 -7.90 0.69
N ASN A 98 -46.50 -7.90 1.79
CA ASN A 98 -46.01 -8.46 3.07
C ASN A 98 -45.62 -9.95 2.96
N PHE A 99 -46.37 -10.74 2.18
CA PHE A 99 -46.04 -12.15 1.97
C PHE A 99 -44.78 -12.34 1.10
N PHE A 100 -44.50 -11.40 0.20
CA PHE A 100 -43.26 -11.42 -0.59
C PHE A 100 -42.06 -11.00 0.27
N LYS A 101 -42.26 -10.02 1.15
CA LYS A 101 -41.27 -9.60 2.15
C LYS A 101 -40.87 -10.76 3.08
N GLN A 102 -41.81 -11.66 3.38
CA GLN A 102 -41.60 -12.87 4.17
C GLN A 102 -41.20 -14.10 3.33
N GLY A 103 -41.13 -13.99 2.00
CA GLY A 103 -40.74 -15.09 1.10
C GLY A 103 -41.80 -16.18 0.88
N THR A 104 -43.05 -15.98 1.33
CA THR A 104 -44.14 -16.97 1.26
C THR A 104 -45.20 -16.59 0.20
N CYS A 105 -44.93 -15.62 -0.68
CA CYS A 105 -45.91 -15.19 -1.68
C CYS A 105 -46.08 -16.21 -2.82
N GLN A 106 -47.21 -16.92 -2.82
CA GLN A 106 -47.57 -17.88 -3.88
C GLN A 106 -48.09 -17.24 -5.17
N LYS A 107 -48.32 -15.91 -5.17
CA LYS A 107 -48.99 -15.20 -6.28
C LYS A 107 -48.02 -14.68 -7.36
N GLY A 108 -46.70 -14.76 -7.11
CA GLY A 108 -45.67 -14.41 -8.08
C GLY A 108 -45.89 -13.04 -8.74
N SER A 109 -45.69 -12.95 -10.05
CA SER A 109 -45.86 -11.71 -10.83
C SER A 109 -47.32 -11.22 -10.95
N LYS A 110 -48.30 -12.05 -10.62
CA LYS A 110 -49.73 -11.71 -10.61
C LYS A 110 -50.21 -11.20 -9.24
N CYS A 111 -49.29 -10.98 -8.30
CA CYS A 111 -49.62 -10.43 -7.01
C CYS A 111 -50.26 -9.03 -7.14
N LYS A 112 -51.28 -8.76 -6.33
CA LYS A 112 -51.95 -7.45 -6.24
C LYS A 112 -51.00 -6.36 -5.72
N PHE A 113 -49.96 -6.77 -4.99
CA PHE A 113 -48.95 -5.94 -4.35
C PHE A 113 -47.60 -6.07 -5.06
N SER A 114 -46.73 -5.07 -4.94
CA SER A 114 -45.41 -5.08 -5.58
C SER A 114 -44.47 -6.13 -4.97
N HIS A 115 -43.65 -6.74 -5.83
CA HIS A 115 -42.54 -7.61 -5.47
C HIS A 115 -41.18 -6.89 -5.61
N ASP A 116 -41.19 -5.57 -5.71
CA ASP A 116 -39.99 -4.76 -5.71
C ASP A 116 -39.64 -4.36 -4.27
N LYS A 117 -38.51 -4.86 -3.74
CA LYS A 117 -38.05 -4.55 -2.38
C LYS A 117 -37.56 -3.11 -2.24
N ASP A 118 -37.28 -2.43 -3.34
CA ASP A 118 -36.73 -1.06 -3.32
C ASP A 118 -37.81 -0.02 -3.01
N LEU A 119 -39.09 -0.35 -3.21
CA LEU A 119 -40.21 0.50 -2.81
C LEU A 119 -40.37 0.62 -1.28
N ASP A 120 -39.98 -0.41 -0.51
CA ASP A 120 -40.02 -0.39 0.96
C ASP A 120 -38.93 0.54 1.54
N ARG A 121 -37.78 0.63 0.87
CA ARG A 121 -36.66 1.49 1.29
C ARG A 121 -36.96 2.99 1.12
N LYS A 122 -37.81 3.34 0.15
CA LYS A 122 -38.21 4.74 -0.09
C LYS A 122 -39.20 5.27 0.94
N VAL A 123 -39.82 4.39 1.73
CA VAL A 123 -40.86 4.72 2.73
C VAL A 123 -40.35 4.46 4.16
N THR A 124 -39.06 4.18 4.37
CA THR A 124 -38.51 4.23 5.72
C THR A 124 -38.59 5.68 6.21
N LYS A 125 -39.37 5.89 7.28
CA LYS A 125 -39.63 7.15 7.97
C LYS A 125 -38.43 8.10 7.85
N ILE A 126 -38.55 9.09 6.98
CA ILE A 126 -37.62 10.22 6.92
C ILE A 126 -37.67 10.83 8.31
N ASP A 127 -36.56 10.79 9.03
CA ASP A 127 -36.45 11.45 10.33
C ASP A 127 -36.61 12.95 10.07
N ILE A 128 -37.72 13.50 10.55
CA ILE A 128 -38.12 14.90 10.32
C ILE A 128 -37.06 15.86 10.86
N TYR A 129 -36.22 15.40 11.79
CA TYR A 129 -35.18 16.19 12.43
C TYR A 129 -33.78 15.99 11.82
N ALA A 130 -33.61 15.10 10.83
CA ALA A 130 -32.34 14.89 10.14
C ALA A 130 -32.39 15.50 8.74
N ASP A 131 -31.56 16.51 8.46
CA ASP A 131 -31.46 17.10 7.12
C ASP A 131 -30.79 16.12 6.14
N ASN A 132 -31.58 15.60 5.22
CA ASN A 132 -31.14 14.62 4.23
C ASN A 132 -30.05 15.18 3.27
N ARG A 133 -29.91 16.52 3.20
CA ARG A 133 -28.82 17.19 2.45
C ARG A 133 -27.46 17.04 3.13
N GLU A 134 -27.45 17.00 4.46
CA GLU A 134 -26.21 16.84 5.23
C GLU A 134 -25.68 15.42 5.09
N THR A 135 -26.56 14.40 5.04
CA THR A 135 -26.18 13.01 4.76
C THR A 135 -25.69 12.75 3.34
N ALA A 136 -26.08 13.58 2.36
CA ALA A 136 -25.53 13.53 1.01
C ALA A 136 -24.13 14.15 0.97
N ASN A 137 -23.95 15.33 1.54
CA ASN A 137 -22.64 16.00 1.64
C ASN A 137 -21.61 15.21 2.47
N LYS A 138 -22.04 14.50 3.53
CA LYS A 138 -21.17 13.64 4.34
C LYS A 138 -20.65 12.40 3.59
N LYS A 139 -21.36 11.97 2.53
CA LYS A 139 -20.93 10.85 1.65
C LYS A 139 -19.97 11.31 0.55
N GLU A 140 -20.09 12.55 0.09
CA GLU A 140 -19.16 13.15 -0.89
C GLU A 140 -17.82 13.57 -0.25
N GLY A 141 -17.82 13.90 1.05
CA GLY A 141 -16.61 14.17 1.84
C GLY A 141 -15.89 12.93 2.38
N ASP A 142 -16.41 11.72 2.15
CA ASP A 142 -15.80 10.45 2.62
C ASP A 142 -14.71 9.95 1.64
N SER A 143 -13.84 10.86 1.20
CA SER A 143 -12.64 10.56 0.41
C SER A 143 -11.62 9.83 1.30
N MET A 144 -10.85 8.89 0.72
CA MET A 144 -9.87 8.05 1.42
C MET A 144 -8.80 8.85 2.19
N GLU A 145 -8.64 10.14 1.88
CA GLU A 145 -7.77 11.09 2.58
C GLU A 145 -8.25 11.42 4.00
N ASN A 146 -9.55 11.27 4.28
CA ASN A 146 -10.16 11.51 5.60
C ASN A 146 -10.41 10.19 6.37
N TRP A 147 -9.88 9.06 5.90
CA TRP A 147 -10.06 7.76 6.56
C TRP A 147 -8.89 7.47 7.50
N SER A 148 -9.21 7.14 8.75
CA SER A 148 -8.23 6.60 9.70
C SER A 148 -7.84 5.17 9.32
N ASP A 149 -6.64 4.74 9.73
CA ASP A 149 -6.12 3.39 9.47
C ASP A 149 -7.09 2.29 9.96
N ALA A 150 -7.83 2.55 11.05
CA ALA A 150 -8.85 1.65 11.57
C ALA A 150 -10.08 1.53 10.64
N LYS A 151 -10.52 2.63 10.02
CA LYS A 151 -11.63 2.63 9.05
C LYS A 151 -11.22 1.92 7.76
N LEU A 152 -9.98 2.12 7.31
CA LEU A 152 -9.43 1.41 6.16
C LEU A 152 -9.34 -0.10 6.42
N ALA A 153 -8.84 -0.51 7.59
CA ALA A 153 -8.79 -1.92 7.99
C ALA A 153 -10.18 -2.57 8.05
N ALA A 154 -11.19 -1.86 8.57
CA ALA A 154 -12.57 -2.34 8.61
C ALA A 154 -13.17 -2.54 7.21
N VAL A 155 -12.93 -1.61 6.28
CA VAL A 155 -13.41 -1.73 4.89
C VAL A 155 -12.71 -2.90 4.18
N VAL A 156 -11.39 -3.04 4.35
CA VAL A 156 -10.62 -4.16 3.80
C VAL A 156 -11.11 -5.49 4.35
N SER A 157 -11.37 -5.60 5.65
CA SER A 157 -11.94 -6.82 6.26
C SER A 157 -13.33 -7.14 5.70
N SER A 158 -14.21 -6.13 5.59
CA SER A 158 -15.58 -6.33 5.12
C SER A 158 -15.67 -6.79 3.66
N LYS A 159 -14.70 -6.41 2.81
CA LYS A 159 -14.61 -6.89 1.43
C LYS A 159 -13.89 -8.23 1.31
N GLN A 160 -13.06 -8.61 2.28
CA GLN A 160 -12.42 -9.93 2.30
C GLN A 160 -13.37 -11.08 2.61
N ASP A 161 -14.40 -10.84 3.44
CA ASP A 161 -15.34 -11.89 3.87
C ASP A 161 -16.30 -12.37 2.76
N SER A 162 -16.58 -11.56 1.73
CA SER A 162 -17.43 -11.95 0.59
C SER A 162 -16.67 -12.50 -0.61
N ASP A 163 -15.35 -12.32 -0.66
CA ASP A 163 -14.58 -12.43 -1.91
C ASP A 163 -13.52 -13.56 -1.89
N ASN A 164 -13.37 -14.28 -0.78
CA ASN A 164 -12.22 -15.18 -0.56
C ASN A 164 -12.57 -16.68 -0.50
N ALA A 165 -13.56 -17.12 -1.29
CA ALA A 165 -13.91 -18.55 -1.37
C ALA A 165 -13.31 -19.29 -2.57
N ASN A 166 -12.86 -18.60 -3.62
CA ASN A 166 -12.35 -19.26 -4.84
C ASN A 166 -11.34 -18.39 -5.59
N LEU A 167 -10.03 -18.50 -5.29
CA LEU A 167 -8.96 -17.89 -6.09
C LEU A 167 -7.79 -18.89 -6.28
N PRO A 168 -7.28 -19.07 -7.51
CA PRO A 168 -6.22 -20.03 -7.83
C PRO A 168 -4.79 -19.50 -7.64
N THR A 169 -4.56 -18.23 -7.26
CA THR A 169 -3.21 -17.67 -7.13
C THR A 169 -3.02 -16.80 -5.87
N GLU A 170 -1.85 -16.92 -5.24
CA GLU A 170 -1.41 -16.15 -4.05
C GLU A 170 -0.90 -14.73 -4.40
N ILE A 171 -0.79 -14.42 -5.69
CA ILE A 171 -0.27 -13.16 -6.21
C ILE A 171 -1.30 -12.03 -6.02
N VAL A 172 -0.83 -10.88 -5.55
CA VAL A 172 -1.65 -9.67 -5.35
C VAL A 172 -2.01 -9.03 -6.71
N CYS A 173 -3.25 -8.56 -6.85
CA CYS A 173 -3.69 -7.88 -8.05
C CYS A 173 -2.95 -6.54 -8.26
N LYS A 174 -2.40 -6.32 -9.45
CA LYS A 174 -1.71 -5.07 -9.82
C LYS A 174 -2.61 -3.83 -9.68
N PHE A 175 -3.86 -3.92 -10.14
CA PHE A 175 -4.81 -2.82 -10.07
C PHE A 175 -5.24 -2.49 -8.64
N PHE A 176 -5.17 -3.48 -7.73
CA PHE A 176 -5.41 -3.25 -6.30
C PHE A 176 -4.26 -2.47 -5.68
N LEU A 177 -3.01 -2.81 -6.00
CA LEU A 177 -1.84 -2.03 -5.56
C LEU A 177 -1.91 -0.60 -6.09
N GLU A 178 -2.23 -0.41 -7.36
CA GLU A 178 -2.38 0.92 -7.97
C GLU A 178 -3.54 1.72 -7.36
N ALA A 179 -4.66 1.08 -7.03
CA ALA A 179 -5.78 1.75 -6.37
C ALA A 179 -5.45 2.17 -4.95
N ILE A 180 -4.65 1.38 -4.23
CA ILE A 180 -4.15 1.73 -2.89
C ILE A 180 -3.13 2.87 -2.98
N ASP A 181 -2.17 2.79 -3.90
CA ASP A 181 -1.15 3.83 -4.11
C ASP A 181 -1.79 5.16 -4.51
N ASN A 182 -2.86 5.12 -5.32
CA ASN A 182 -3.61 6.29 -5.73
C ASN A 182 -4.68 6.72 -4.71
N ARG A 183 -4.81 6.07 -3.56
CA ARG A 183 -5.87 6.33 -2.56
C ARG A 183 -7.29 6.33 -3.15
N LYS A 184 -7.53 5.49 -4.16
CA LYS A 184 -8.84 5.29 -4.81
C LYS A 184 -9.54 4.02 -4.33
N TYR A 185 -8.92 3.27 -3.41
CA TYR A 185 -9.51 2.07 -2.83
C TYR A 185 -10.59 2.45 -1.80
N GLY A 186 -11.85 2.42 -2.23
CA GLY A 186 -12.99 2.82 -1.41
C GLY A 186 -14.16 1.84 -1.45
N TRP A 187 -15.25 2.23 -0.80
CA TRP A 187 -16.49 1.45 -0.72
C TRP A 187 -17.03 1.04 -2.11
N PHE A 188 -16.88 1.92 -3.10
CA PHE A 188 -17.34 1.67 -4.48
C PHE A 188 -16.22 1.22 -5.45
N TRP A 189 -15.02 0.90 -4.95
CA TRP A 189 -13.94 0.43 -5.83
C TRP A 189 -14.16 -1.04 -6.24
N GLU A 190 -14.16 -1.28 -7.54
CA GLU A 190 -14.21 -2.61 -8.17
C GLU A 190 -12.97 -2.80 -9.04
N CYS A 191 -12.37 -4.00 -8.99
CA CYS A 191 -11.19 -4.29 -9.79
C CYS A 191 -11.51 -4.28 -11.30
N PRO A 192 -10.78 -3.54 -12.14
CA PRO A 192 -10.97 -3.57 -13.60
C PRO A 192 -10.74 -4.96 -14.23
N ASN A 193 -9.97 -5.82 -13.56
CA ASN A 193 -9.64 -7.18 -14.01
C ASN A 193 -10.70 -8.23 -13.60
N GLY A 194 -11.96 -7.81 -13.45
CA GLY A 194 -13.09 -8.71 -13.19
C GLY A 194 -13.82 -8.52 -11.86
N GLY A 195 -13.60 -7.41 -11.14
CA GLY A 195 -14.32 -7.08 -9.91
C GLY A 195 -14.19 -8.17 -8.86
N LYS A 196 -15.23 -9.00 -8.73
CA LYS A 196 -15.33 -10.16 -7.82
C LYS A 196 -14.79 -11.48 -8.40
N THR A 197 -14.51 -11.55 -9.70
CA THR A 197 -13.96 -12.73 -10.39
C THR A 197 -12.49 -12.57 -10.79
N CYS A 198 -11.82 -11.52 -10.29
CA CYS A 198 -10.39 -11.33 -10.53
C CYS A 198 -9.60 -12.58 -10.12
N LYS A 199 -8.62 -13.00 -10.92
CA LYS A 199 -7.78 -14.17 -10.64
C LYS A 199 -6.79 -13.95 -9.48
N TYR A 200 -6.54 -12.69 -9.13
CA TYR A 200 -5.49 -12.28 -8.21
C TYR A 200 -6.07 -11.78 -6.88
N ARG A 201 -5.29 -11.90 -5.81
CA ARG A 201 -5.70 -11.57 -4.46
C ARG A 201 -5.89 -10.06 -4.27
N HIS A 202 -7.05 -9.64 -3.76
CA HIS A 202 -7.39 -8.25 -3.39
C HIS A 202 -7.14 -7.99 -1.91
N ALA A 203 -5.95 -8.34 -1.43
CA ALA A 203 -5.53 -8.11 -0.06
C ALA A 203 -4.02 -7.87 -0.02
N LEU A 204 -3.58 -6.93 0.82
CA LEU A 204 -2.17 -6.67 1.05
C LEU A 204 -1.51 -7.91 1.68
N PRO A 205 -0.31 -8.31 1.23
CA PRO A 205 0.45 -9.36 1.88
C PRO A 205 0.76 -8.98 3.33
N PRO A 206 0.79 -9.97 4.25
CA PRO A 206 1.17 -9.72 5.64
C PRO A 206 2.60 -9.15 5.68
N GLY A 207 2.75 -7.91 6.15
CA GLY A 207 4.03 -7.19 6.24
C GLY A 207 4.24 -6.06 5.22
N TYR A 208 3.31 -5.81 4.30
CA TYR A 208 3.41 -4.69 3.36
C TYR A 208 2.96 -3.37 4.03
N ALA A 209 3.89 -2.46 4.28
CA ALA A 209 3.61 -1.11 4.76
C ALA A 209 3.33 -0.18 3.57
N LEU A 210 2.17 0.50 3.57
CA LEU A 210 1.83 1.48 2.54
C LEU A 210 2.87 2.61 2.58
N LYS A 211 3.55 2.83 1.46
CA LYS A 211 4.42 4.01 1.31
C LYS A 211 3.50 5.23 1.23
N LYS A 212 3.44 6.03 2.29
CA LYS A 212 2.83 7.36 2.22
C LYS A 212 3.50 8.08 1.06
N LYS A 213 2.72 8.47 0.05
CA LYS A 213 3.19 9.40 -0.98
C LYS A 213 3.53 10.68 -0.24
N GLU A 214 4.83 10.97 -0.12
CA GLU A 214 5.34 12.20 0.48
C GLU A 214 4.55 13.35 -0.13
N THR A 215 3.82 14.05 0.74
CA THR A 215 3.03 15.18 0.30
C THR A 215 3.99 16.26 -0.19
N GLU A 216 3.55 17.09 -1.14
CA GLU A 216 4.36 18.20 -1.62
C GLU A 216 4.80 19.14 -0.48
N ALA A 217 4.01 19.19 0.60
CA ALA A 217 4.36 19.88 1.83
C ALA A 217 5.55 19.24 2.56
N GLU A 218 5.53 17.92 2.77
CA GLU A 218 6.65 17.19 3.41
C GLU A 218 7.94 17.27 2.58
N ARG A 219 7.84 17.19 1.25
CA ARG A 219 8.99 17.39 0.35
C ARG A 219 9.58 18.78 0.51
N ARG A 220 8.73 19.81 0.53
CA ARG A 220 9.16 21.21 0.70
C ARG A 220 9.76 21.48 2.08
N GLU A 221 9.27 20.81 3.13
CA GLU A 221 9.84 20.88 4.47
C GLU A 221 11.22 20.23 4.55
N ARG A 222 11.42 19.08 3.89
CA ARG A 222 12.74 18.46 3.75
C ARG A 222 13.72 19.38 3.03
N GLU A 223 13.33 19.95 1.88
CA GLU A 223 14.17 20.88 1.12
C GLU A 223 14.52 22.13 1.94
N LYS A 224 13.60 22.65 2.76
CA LYS A 224 13.87 23.75 3.70
C LYS A 224 14.85 23.33 4.79
N PHE A 225 14.64 22.15 5.39
CA PHE A 225 15.53 21.62 6.42
C PHE A 225 16.95 21.40 5.87
N GLU A 226 17.09 20.84 4.66
CA GLU A 226 18.38 20.70 3.98
C GLU A 226 19.05 22.05 3.71
N LYS A 227 18.26 23.08 3.35
CA LYS A 227 18.76 24.44 3.16
C LYS A 227 19.16 25.13 4.47
N GLU A 228 18.44 24.89 5.55
CA GLU A 228 18.73 25.44 6.88
C GLU A 228 19.96 24.78 7.53
N ASN A 229 20.17 23.49 7.27
CA ASN A 229 21.37 22.76 7.72
C ASN A 229 22.56 22.89 6.77
N ALA A 230 22.41 23.58 5.64
CA ALA A 230 23.55 23.94 4.80
C ALA A 230 24.40 24.94 5.60
N ILE A 231 25.58 24.48 6.02
CA ILE A 231 26.56 25.28 6.76
C ILE A 231 26.79 26.57 5.99
N THR A 232 26.61 27.70 6.66
CA THR A 232 26.85 29.01 6.05
C THR A 232 28.34 29.15 5.71
N ILE A 233 28.66 30.00 4.75
CA ILE A 233 30.06 30.19 4.32
C ILE A 233 30.88 30.71 5.51
N GLU A 234 30.26 31.48 6.39
CA GLU A 234 30.81 32.04 7.61
C GLU A 234 31.14 30.95 8.64
N ASP A 235 30.22 30.01 8.92
CA ASP A 235 30.46 28.90 9.86
C ASP A 235 31.55 27.94 9.35
N PHE A 236 31.62 27.73 8.04
CA PHE A 236 32.70 26.98 7.42
C PHE A 236 34.06 27.70 7.54
N LEU A 237 34.09 29.02 7.35
CA LEU A 237 35.32 29.81 7.50
C LEU A 237 35.81 29.86 8.95
N ASP A 238 34.91 29.94 9.93
CA ASP A 238 35.27 29.99 11.34
C ASP A 238 35.76 28.64 11.88
N THR A 239 35.18 27.53 11.41
CA THR A 239 35.69 26.17 11.72
C THR A 239 37.06 25.93 11.11
N GLU A 240 37.27 26.31 9.84
CA GLU A 240 38.59 26.21 9.18
C GLU A 240 39.63 27.12 9.82
N ARG A 241 39.27 28.34 10.25
CA ARG A 241 40.17 29.25 10.98
C ARG A 241 40.66 28.66 12.29
N HIS A 242 39.79 27.98 13.04
CA HIS A 242 40.19 27.31 14.28
C HIS A 242 41.04 26.06 14.01
N ASN A 243 40.83 25.38 12.88
CA ASN A 243 41.64 24.24 12.46
C ASN A 243 43.04 24.63 11.94
N LEU A 244 43.25 25.88 11.52
CA LEU A 244 44.56 26.36 11.13
C LEU A 244 45.48 26.45 12.36
N GLY A 245 46.49 25.56 12.41
CA GLY A 245 47.49 25.54 13.47
C GLY A 245 48.42 26.78 13.45
N SER A 246 49.34 26.85 14.42
CA SER A 246 50.21 28.02 14.65
C SER A 246 51.30 28.28 13.60
N ASN A 247 51.49 27.39 12.61
CA ASN A 247 52.51 27.53 11.56
C ASN A 247 51.98 28.31 10.35
N LEU A 248 51.59 29.57 10.58
CA LEU A 248 51.06 30.47 9.55
C LEU A 248 52.20 31.20 8.84
N THR A 249 52.21 31.18 7.50
CA THR A 249 53.13 31.99 6.71
C THR A 249 52.63 33.44 6.67
N PRO A 250 53.42 34.44 7.09
CA PRO A 250 53.02 35.84 6.98
C PRO A 250 52.88 36.25 5.51
N ILE A 251 51.83 37.02 5.23
CA ILE A 251 51.62 37.62 3.90
C ILE A 251 52.60 38.77 3.72
N ASN A 252 53.54 38.60 2.80
CA ASN A 252 54.44 39.62 2.29
C ASN A 252 54.45 39.52 0.75
N GLU A 253 55.05 40.48 0.07
CA GLU A 253 55.00 40.51 -1.41
C GLU A 253 55.64 39.28 -2.06
N GLU A 254 56.70 38.73 -1.46
CA GLU A 254 57.40 37.56 -1.98
C GLU A 254 56.60 36.26 -1.78
N THR A 255 55.96 36.09 -0.62
CA THR A 255 55.08 34.95 -0.33
C THR A 255 53.80 35.02 -1.15
N PHE A 256 53.27 36.23 -1.39
CA PHE A 256 52.11 36.44 -2.24
C PHE A 256 52.38 36.14 -3.72
N LYS A 257 53.54 36.55 -4.26
CA LYS A 257 53.94 36.20 -5.63
C LYS A 257 54.06 34.69 -5.81
N LYS A 258 54.73 33.99 -4.89
CA LYS A 258 54.81 32.51 -4.88
C LYS A 258 53.43 31.86 -4.80
N TRP A 259 52.55 32.36 -3.93
CA TRP A 259 51.16 31.87 -3.83
C TRP A 259 50.35 32.10 -5.10
N LYS A 260 50.50 33.26 -5.76
CA LYS A 260 49.79 33.61 -6.99
C LYS A 260 50.22 32.74 -8.16
N GLU A 261 51.52 32.47 -8.28
CA GLU A 261 52.07 31.54 -9.28
C GLU A 261 51.57 30.11 -9.02
N ASP A 262 51.60 29.64 -7.77
CA ASP A 262 51.08 28.32 -7.37
C ASP A 262 49.56 28.20 -7.63
N ARG A 263 48.78 29.24 -7.33
CA ARG A 263 47.33 29.28 -7.62
C ARG A 263 47.06 29.25 -9.12
N LYS A 264 47.81 30.00 -9.92
CA LYS A 264 47.66 30.01 -11.38
C LYS A 264 48.03 28.64 -11.97
N ALA A 265 49.11 28.02 -11.48
CA ALA A 265 49.49 26.66 -11.87
C ALA A 265 48.41 25.63 -11.50
N LYS A 266 47.89 25.68 -10.27
CA LYS A 266 46.77 24.81 -9.82
C LYS A 266 45.50 25.03 -10.62
N GLN A 267 45.17 26.27 -10.97
CA GLN A 267 44.02 26.58 -11.80
C GLN A 267 44.17 25.98 -13.21
N ALA A 268 45.34 26.15 -13.84
CA ALA A 268 45.62 25.58 -15.15
C ALA A 268 45.52 24.03 -15.13
N VAL A 269 46.04 23.38 -14.08
CA VAL A 269 45.94 21.92 -13.91
C VAL A 269 44.48 21.48 -13.72
N MET A 270 43.70 22.21 -12.92
CA MET A 270 42.28 21.91 -12.73
C MET A 270 41.45 22.13 -14.00
N GLU A 271 41.79 23.14 -14.79
CA GLU A 271 41.16 23.43 -16.09
C GLU A 271 41.50 22.36 -17.12
N GLU A 272 42.77 21.97 -17.26
CA GLU A 272 43.21 20.86 -18.12
C GLU A 272 42.53 19.54 -17.71
N LYS A 273 42.38 19.28 -16.41
CA LYS A 273 41.65 18.09 -15.92
C LYS A 273 40.16 18.15 -16.30
N LYS A 274 39.52 19.31 -16.14
CA LYS A 274 38.12 19.51 -16.56
C LYS A 274 37.96 19.37 -18.07
N GLU A 275 38.90 19.86 -18.87
CA GLU A 275 38.88 19.71 -20.33
C GLU A 275 39.01 18.24 -20.74
N LYS A 276 39.90 17.48 -20.09
CA LYS A 276 40.02 16.02 -20.31
C LYS A 276 38.73 15.29 -19.93
N GLU A 277 38.15 15.60 -18.77
CA GLU A 277 36.87 15.01 -18.33
C GLU A 277 35.71 15.35 -19.29
N LYS A 278 35.65 16.60 -19.79
CA LYS A 278 34.66 17.03 -20.80
C LYS A 278 34.86 16.35 -22.14
N ALA A 279 36.11 16.22 -22.61
CA ALA A 279 36.43 15.51 -23.86
C ALA A 279 36.07 14.01 -23.76
N GLU A 280 36.32 13.38 -22.62
CA GLU A 280 35.90 12.01 -22.36
C GLU A 280 34.37 11.86 -22.27
N ALA A 281 33.68 12.82 -21.64
CA ALA A 281 32.23 12.87 -21.59
C ALA A 281 31.62 13.02 -23.00
N PHE A 282 32.20 13.89 -23.82
CA PHE A 282 31.81 14.07 -25.22
C PHE A 282 32.06 12.80 -26.05
N LYS A 283 33.21 12.13 -25.89
CA LYS A 283 33.49 10.84 -26.57
C LYS A 283 32.47 9.76 -26.19
N LYS A 284 32.08 9.69 -24.93
CA LYS A 284 31.03 8.77 -24.44
C LYS A 284 29.66 9.12 -25.02
N MET A 285 29.32 10.41 -25.11
CA MET A 285 28.08 10.88 -25.75
C MET A 285 28.04 10.54 -27.25
N LYS A 286 29.13 10.77 -27.99
CA LYS A 286 29.25 10.42 -29.42
C LYS A 286 29.11 8.92 -29.69
N SER A 287 29.48 8.08 -28.72
CA SER A 287 29.33 6.61 -28.80
C SER A 287 27.91 6.07 -28.52
N GLY A 288 26.91 6.95 -28.33
CA GLY A 288 25.50 6.54 -28.16
C GLY A 288 25.10 6.13 -26.73
N MET A 289 26.03 6.20 -25.77
CA MET A 289 25.73 5.99 -24.36
C MET A 289 25.07 7.26 -23.79
N LYS A 290 23.77 7.21 -23.45
CA LYS A 290 23.03 8.32 -22.83
C LYS A 290 23.59 8.63 -21.43
N SER A 291 24.69 9.37 -21.37
CA SER A 291 25.20 9.97 -20.14
C SER A 291 24.49 11.30 -19.91
N GLY A 292 23.69 11.38 -18.85
CA GLY A 292 22.85 12.53 -18.50
C GLY A 292 23.61 13.76 -17.98
N MET A 293 24.71 14.14 -18.64
CA MET A 293 25.44 15.36 -18.34
C MET A 293 25.25 16.32 -19.52
N ALA A 294 24.43 17.34 -19.31
CA ALA A 294 24.17 18.39 -20.29
C ALA A 294 25.46 19.20 -20.49
N LEU A 295 26.24 18.85 -21.52
CA LEU A 295 27.22 19.76 -22.09
C LEU A 295 26.49 21.06 -22.44
N SER A 296 27.07 22.22 -22.08
CA SER A 296 26.46 23.49 -22.47
C SER A 296 26.47 23.60 -24.00
N GLY A 297 25.48 24.29 -24.58
CA GLY A 297 25.39 24.43 -26.04
C GLY A 297 26.69 24.93 -26.67
N LYS A 298 27.39 25.88 -26.02
CA LYS A 298 28.70 26.37 -26.47
C LYS A 298 29.77 25.26 -26.51
N GLU A 299 29.85 24.45 -25.45
CA GLU A 299 30.81 23.34 -25.37
C GLU A 299 30.53 22.27 -26.44
N LEU A 300 29.27 22.05 -26.79
CA LEU A 300 28.89 21.09 -27.83
C LEU A 300 29.37 21.50 -29.23
N PHE A 301 29.42 22.81 -29.52
CA PHE A 301 29.98 23.36 -30.76
C PHE A 301 31.51 23.31 -30.80
N ASP A 302 32.19 23.58 -29.67
CA ASP A 302 33.66 23.53 -29.58
C ASP A 302 34.21 22.10 -29.83
N PHE A 303 33.45 21.05 -29.48
CA PHE A 303 33.85 19.64 -29.66
C PHE A 303 33.34 18.98 -30.96
N ASN A 304 32.41 19.62 -31.69
CA ASN A 304 31.90 19.11 -32.98
C ASN A 304 31.82 20.23 -34.04
N PRO A 305 32.96 20.65 -34.62
CA PRO A 305 33.01 21.73 -35.60
C PRO A 305 32.21 21.43 -36.89
N ASP A 306 31.91 20.16 -37.19
CA ASP A 306 31.12 19.77 -38.37
C ASP A 306 29.65 20.22 -38.27
N TRP A 307 29.11 20.44 -37.07
CA TRP A 307 27.75 20.99 -36.91
C TRP A 307 27.64 22.47 -37.26
N ALA A 308 28.76 23.21 -37.25
CA ALA A 308 28.78 24.59 -37.71
C ALA A 308 28.90 24.70 -39.25
N ALA A 309 29.19 23.58 -39.93
CA ALA A 309 29.38 23.52 -41.38
C ALA A 309 28.22 22.85 -42.13
N MET A 310 27.13 22.49 -41.44
CA MET A 310 25.96 21.81 -42.00
C MET A 310 24.75 22.75 -42.13
N ASP A 311 24.96 23.99 -42.60
CA ASP A 311 23.87 24.97 -42.80
C ASP A 311 23.96 25.73 -44.14
N ASP A 312 24.35 25.03 -45.21
CA ASP A 312 24.37 25.60 -46.58
C ASP A 312 23.71 24.65 -47.61
N ALA A 313 22.64 23.94 -47.25
CA ALA A 313 21.98 23.03 -48.21
C ALA A 313 20.47 22.85 -48.12
N ASP A 314 19.71 23.67 -47.36
CA ASP A 314 18.24 23.70 -47.49
C ASP A 314 17.71 25.14 -47.36
N GLU A 315 17.67 25.79 -48.52
CA GLU A 315 17.23 27.15 -48.83
C GLU A 315 15.70 27.28 -48.81
N GLU A 316 15.04 27.36 -47.64
CA GLU A 316 13.68 27.96 -47.57
C GLU A 316 13.16 28.32 -46.16
N GLY A 317 13.98 28.94 -45.28
CA GLY A 317 13.42 29.38 -43.98
C GLY A 317 14.35 30.06 -42.97
N ALA A 318 15.61 30.35 -43.30
CA ALA A 318 16.48 31.12 -42.42
C ALA A 318 15.96 32.56 -42.34
N MET A 319 15.17 32.86 -41.30
CA MET A 319 14.89 34.26 -40.96
C MET A 319 16.22 34.91 -40.60
N ASP A 320 16.67 35.83 -41.46
CA ASP A 320 17.86 36.65 -41.21
C ASP A 320 17.65 37.48 -39.94
N PHE A 321 18.06 36.90 -38.81
CA PHE A 321 17.93 37.50 -37.49
C PHE A 321 18.79 38.76 -37.37
N TYR A 322 19.79 38.93 -38.23
CA TYR A 322 20.56 40.16 -38.32
C TYR A 322 19.72 41.28 -38.91
N GLU A 323 18.97 41.01 -39.97
CA GLU A 323 18.06 41.97 -40.61
C GLU A 323 16.90 42.36 -39.67
N VAL A 324 16.31 41.38 -38.97
CA VAL A 324 15.23 41.59 -37.98
C VAL A 324 15.73 42.39 -36.78
N ARG A 325 16.94 42.12 -36.27
CA ARG A 325 17.53 42.84 -35.14
C ARG A 325 17.93 44.26 -35.52
N LYS A 326 18.36 44.48 -36.77
CA LYS A 326 18.61 45.82 -37.34
C LYS A 326 17.30 46.59 -37.52
N HIS A 327 16.24 45.95 -37.99
CA HIS A 327 14.90 46.53 -38.10
C HIS A 327 14.28 46.86 -36.74
N ILE A 328 14.45 45.99 -35.73
CA ILE A 328 14.00 46.25 -34.35
C ILE A 328 14.79 47.40 -33.73
N LEU A 329 16.11 47.45 -33.92
CA LEU A 329 16.93 48.58 -33.47
C LEU A 329 16.58 49.87 -34.20
N LEU A 330 16.34 49.84 -35.52
CA LEU A 330 15.89 51.01 -36.29
C LEU A 330 14.49 51.47 -35.87
N LEU A 331 13.55 50.55 -35.66
CA LEU A 331 12.20 50.86 -35.18
C LEU A 331 12.22 51.43 -33.77
N CYS A 332 13.09 50.92 -32.89
CA CYS A 332 13.26 51.44 -31.55
C CYS A 332 13.88 52.86 -31.56
N VAL A 333 14.86 53.12 -32.43
CA VAL A 333 15.48 54.45 -32.59
C VAL A 333 14.51 55.45 -33.25
N CYS A 334 13.70 55.03 -34.23
CA CYS A 334 12.69 55.89 -34.85
C CYS A 334 11.51 56.21 -33.92
N CYS A 335 11.05 55.27 -33.10
CA CYS A 335 10.01 55.54 -32.09
C CYS A 335 10.47 56.55 -31.03
N VAL A 336 11.75 56.52 -30.64
CA VAL A 336 12.32 57.49 -29.69
C VAL A 336 12.46 58.89 -30.34
N PHE A 337 12.72 58.97 -31.65
CA PHE A 337 12.86 60.24 -32.35
C PHE A 337 11.51 60.93 -32.64
N VAL A 338 10.45 60.17 -32.95
CA VAL A 338 9.12 60.74 -33.23
C VAL A 338 8.42 61.24 -31.96
N PHE A 339 8.69 60.63 -30.79
CA PHE A 339 8.13 61.10 -29.50
C PHE A 339 8.77 62.40 -28.97
N ASN A 340 9.95 62.79 -29.48
CA ASN A 340 10.70 63.95 -28.99
C ASN A 340 10.50 65.23 -29.82
N VAL A 341 9.61 65.22 -30.82
CA VAL A 341 9.32 66.37 -31.71
C VAL A 341 7.91 66.94 -31.47
N HIS A 342 7.14 66.39 -30.53
CA HIS A 342 5.76 66.85 -30.22
C HIS A 342 5.54 67.27 -28.75
N TYR A 343 6.57 67.77 -28.08
CA TYR A 343 6.44 68.50 -26.81
C TYR A 343 6.98 69.93 -26.92
#